data_AF-A0A1B6BHN3-F1
#
_entry.id   AF-A0A1B6BHN3-F1
#
_cell.length_a   1.000
_cell.length_b   1.000
_cell.length_c   1.000
_cell.angle_alpha   90.00
_cell.angle_beta   90.00
_cell.angle_gamma   90.00
#
_symmetry.space_group_name_H-M   'P 1'
#
loop_
_entity.id
_entity.type
_entity.pdbx_description
1 polymer ?
#
loop_
_entity_poly.entity_id
_entity_poly.type
_entity_poly.pdbx_seq_one_letter_code
_entity_poly.pdbx_strand_id
1 'polypeptide(L)'
;MFDYYMKQYSIDAEKSNGDIIKVFFKEITDANNDDKKFIFSHLGDLTQGEIIIVDGIHWMITQESEPVTHQSYGKMTCVRLIHLINFGIDKILNSNYGAIELGNQGLTGSQYPLQDGKMIVSLPLNENTIKIQTNDRIIKFNSAWKVELSKPQQNIKISFHCI
;
A
#
# COMPACT_ATOMS: atom_id res chain seq x y z
N MET A 1 -12.22 -21.32 15.26
CA MET A 1 -13.02 -20.24 14.64
C MET A 1 -12.37 -19.76 13.35
N PHE A 2 -11.08 -19.44 13.33
CA PHE A 2 -10.34 -19.09 12.10
C PHE A 2 -10.46 -20.12 10.97
N ASP A 3 -10.23 -21.41 11.24
CA ASP A 3 -10.31 -22.45 10.20
C ASP A 3 -11.69 -22.54 9.53
N TYR A 4 -12.76 -22.21 10.28
CA TYR A 4 -14.10 -22.11 9.73
C TYR A 4 -14.22 -20.94 8.74
N TYR A 5 -13.72 -19.76 9.11
CA TYR A 5 -13.72 -18.59 8.22
C TYR A 5 -12.85 -18.82 6.98
N MET A 6 -11.66 -19.40 7.15
CA MET A 6 -10.81 -19.78 6.02
C MET A 6 -11.54 -20.76 5.09
N LYS A 7 -12.21 -21.77 5.63
CA LYS A 7 -12.95 -22.73 4.79
C LYS A 7 -14.11 -22.10 4.00
N GLN A 8 -14.77 -21.09 4.57
CA GLN A 8 -15.98 -20.49 3.99
C GLN A 8 -15.72 -19.28 3.11
N TYR A 9 -14.71 -18.47 3.45
CA TYR A 9 -14.50 -17.14 2.87
C TYR A 9 -13.09 -16.94 2.31
N SER A 10 -12.22 -17.96 2.34
CA SER A 10 -10.91 -17.82 1.71
C SER A 10 -11.04 -17.66 0.21
N ILE A 11 -10.20 -16.79 -0.32
CA ILE A 11 -9.89 -16.69 -1.73
C ILE A 11 -8.40 -16.91 -1.94
N ASP A 12 -8.05 -17.36 -3.14
CA ASP A 12 -6.67 -17.59 -3.50
C ASP A 12 -6.00 -16.25 -3.80
N ALA A 13 -4.82 -16.05 -3.22
CA ALA A 13 -3.97 -14.90 -3.46
C ALA A 13 -2.63 -15.38 -4.03
N GLU A 14 -2.26 -14.82 -5.18
CA GLU A 14 -0.99 -15.10 -5.83
C GLU A 14 0.09 -14.16 -5.27
N LYS A 15 1.18 -14.73 -4.78
CA LYS A 15 2.35 -14.01 -4.32
C LYS A 15 3.28 -13.68 -5.50
N SER A 16 4.15 -12.69 -5.34
CA SER A 16 5.11 -12.28 -6.38
C SER A 16 6.09 -13.39 -6.81
N ASN A 17 6.31 -14.40 -5.97
CA ASN A 17 7.14 -15.57 -6.27
C ASN A 17 6.38 -16.72 -6.96
N GLY A 18 5.07 -16.54 -7.23
CA GLY A 18 4.19 -17.54 -7.85
C GLY A 18 3.52 -18.49 -6.86
N ASP A 19 3.78 -18.37 -5.55
CA ASP A 19 3.08 -19.16 -4.53
C ASP A 19 1.62 -18.72 -4.42
N ILE A 20 0.72 -19.69 -4.25
CA ILE A 20 -0.70 -19.44 -4.00
C ILE A 20 -0.99 -19.70 -2.53
N ILE A 21 -1.49 -18.68 -1.85
CA ILE A 21 -1.91 -18.76 -0.45
C ILE A 21 -3.40 -18.48 -0.32
N LYS A 22 -3.99 -18.89 0.80
CA LYS A 22 -5.38 -18.59 1.11
C LYS A 22 -5.47 -17.38 2.01
N VAL A 23 -6.34 -16.44 1.65
CA VAL A 23 -6.57 -15.22 2.43
C VAL A 23 -8.06 -14.90 2.50
N PHE A 24 -8.49 -14.11 3.48
CA PHE A 24 -9.78 -13.43 3.41
C PHE A 24 -9.65 -11.99 3.87
N PHE A 25 -10.51 -11.12 3.34
CA PHE A 25 -10.52 -9.69 3.63
C PHE A 25 -11.64 -9.31 4.58
N LYS A 26 -11.41 -8.22 5.32
CA LYS A 26 -12.42 -7.54 6.13
C LYS A 26 -12.21 -6.03 6.06
N GLU A 27 -13.29 -5.26 5.99
CA GLU A 27 -13.19 -3.79 6.03
C GLU A 27 -12.59 -3.29 7.35
N ILE A 28 -11.80 -2.21 7.27
CA ILE A 28 -11.23 -1.55 8.45
C ILE A 28 -12.26 -0.63 9.11
N THR A 29 -13.07 0.06 8.31
CA THR A 29 -14.16 0.93 8.74
C THR A 29 -15.34 0.79 7.79
N ASP A 30 -16.56 0.66 8.32
CA ASP A 30 -17.79 0.55 7.51
C ASP A 30 -18.14 1.84 6.73
N ALA A 31 -17.47 2.95 7.05
CA ALA A 31 -17.68 4.25 6.42
C ALA A 31 -16.55 4.55 5.43
N ASN A 32 -16.72 4.17 4.16
CA ASN A 32 -15.90 4.58 3.00
C ASN A 32 -14.38 4.43 3.14
N ASN A 33 -13.79 3.35 2.59
CA ASN A 33 -12.89 3.43 1.42
C ASN A 33 -12.40 2.03 1.00
N ASP A 34 -12.52 1.70 -0.29
CA ASP A 34 -12.15 0.41 -0.88
C ASP A 34 -10.65 0.12 -0.88
N ASP A 35 -9.83 1.11 -0.55
CA ASP A 35 -8.39 1.04 -0.76
C ASP A 35 -7.62 0.40 0.39
N LYS A 36 -8.21 0.26 1.60
CA LYS A 36 -7.54 -0.38 2.74
C LYS A 36 -8.43 -1.43 3.39
N LYS A 37 -7.87 -2.63 3.57
CA LYS A 37 -8.59 -3.76 4.19
C LYS A 37 -7.71 -4.47 5.20
N PHE A 38 -8.34 -5.08 6.20
CA PHE A 38 -7.69 -6.15 6.94
C PHE A 38 -7.60 -7.39 6.06
N ILE A 39 -6.46 -8.06 6.15
CA ILE A 39 -6.23 -9.35 5.52
C ILE A 39 -5.81 -10.36 6.58
N PHE A 40 -6.32 -11.57 6.43
CA PHE A 40 -6.06 -12.70 7.31
C PHE A 40 -5.50 -13.86 6.49
N SER A 41 -4.45 -14.49 7.00
CA SER A 41 -3.77 -15.65 6.38
C SER A 41 -3.21 -16.57 7.46
N HIS A 42 -2.68 -17.74 7.10
CA HIS A 42 -1.89 -18.50 8.07
C HIS A 42 -0.65 -17.71 8.49
N LEU A 43 -0.20 -17.95 9.72
CA LEU A 43 0.96 -17.26 10.29
C LEU A 43 2.20 -17.58 9.45
N GLY A 44 2.87 -16.53 8.95
CA GLY A 44 4.07 -16.64 8.13
C GLY A 44 3.83 -16.65 6.61
N ASP A 45 2.59 -16.79 6.14
CA ASP A 45 2.28 -16.77 4.70
C ASP A 45 2.53 -15.40 4.06
N LEU A 46 2.37 -14.35 4.86
CA LEU A 46 2.47 -12.97 4.43
C LEU A 46 3.43 -12.17 5.30
N THR A 47 4.16 -11.29 4.63
CA THR A 47 5.12 -10.36 5.24
C THR A 47 4.83 -8.91 4.84
N GLN A 48 5.27 -7.95 5.65
CA GLN A 48 5.09 -6.54 5.31
C GLN A 48 5.92 -6.16 4.06
N GLY A 49 5.35 -5.29 3.22
CA GLY A 49 5.91 -4.89 1.91
C GLY A 49 5.62 -5.85 0.77
N GLU A 50 5.11 -7.06 1.07
CA GLU A 50 4.76 -8.04 0.06
C GLU A 50 3.56 -7.61 -0.79
N ILE A 51 3.58 -7.99 -2.06
CA ILE A 51 2.46 -7.79 -2.98
C ILE A 51 1.79 -9.12 -3.21
N ILE A 52 0.46 -9.12 -3.13
CA ILE A 52 -0.37 -10.22 -3.59
C ILE A 52 -1.35 -9.76 -4.66
N ILE A 53 -1.75 -10.70 -5.51
CA ILE A 53 -2.75 -10.48 -6.55
C ILE A 53 -3.98 -11.32 -6.21
N VAL A 54 -5.13 -10.66 -6.14
CA VAL A 54 -6.43 -11.28 -5.89
C VAL A 54 -7.40 -10.75 -6.93
N ASP A 55 -8.01 -11.64 -7.73
CA ASP A 55 -8.92 -11.27 -8.83
C ASP A 55 -8.33 -10.20 -9.78
N GLY A 56 -7.03 -10.29 -10.06
CA GLY A 56 -6.30 -9.33 -10.91
C GLY A 56 -5.99 -7.97 -10.24
N ILE A 57 -6.32 -7.80 -8.97
CA ILE A 57 -6.06 -6.59 -8.19
C ILE A 57 -4.81 -6.78 -7.34
N HIS A 58 -3.89 -5.83 -7.43
CA HIS A 58 -2.67 -5.82 -6.63
C HIS A 58 -2.94 -5.20 -5.26
N TRP A 59 -2.54 -5.90 -4.21
CA TRP A 59 -2.62 -5.48 -2.81
C TRP A 59 -1.24 -5.53 -2.18
N MET A 60 -0.87 -4.48 -1.46
CA MET A 60 0.40 -4.42 -0.74
C MET A 60 0.18 -4.50 0.76
N ILE A 61 0.96 -5.34 1.44
CA ILE A 61 0.91 -5.46 2.90
C ILE A 61 1.63 -4.26 3.53
N THR A 62 0.93 -3.52 4.39
CA THR A 62 1.41 -2.25 4.94
C THR A 62 1.79 -2.31 6.41
N GLN A 63 1.19 -3.19 7.19
CA GLN A 63 1.49 -3.41 8.61
C GLN A 63 1.83 -4.88 8.84
N GLU A 64 2.83 -5.10 9.70
CA GLU A 64 3.25 -6.43 10.11
C GLU A 64 2.14 -7.13 10.90
N SER A 65 2.11 -8.46 10.81
CA SER A 65 1.18 -9.31 11.54
C SER A 65 1.30 -9.05 13.04
N GLU A 66 0.25 -8.54 13.68
CA GLU A 66 0.10 -8.78 15.11
C GLU A 66 -0.27 -10.26 15.26
N PRO A 67 0.61 -11.12 15.82
CA PRO A 67 0.21 -12.47 16.11
C PRO A 67 -0.94 -12.36 17.12
N VAL A 68 -2.13 -12.76 16.69
CA VAL A 68 -3.28 -12.79 17.61
C VAL A 68 -2.95 -13.87 18.63
N THR A 69 -2.66 -13.47 19.86
CA THR A 69 -2.09 -14.33 20.90
C THR A 69 -2.86 -15.67 20.97
N HIS A 70 -2.13 -16.79 20.87
CA HIS A 70 -2.64 -18.17 20.82
C HIS A 70 -3.30 -18.65 19.52
N GLN A 71 -3.10 -17.99 18.37
CA GLN A 71 -3.77 -18.38 17.12
C GLN A 71 -2.80 -18.68 15.97
N SER A 72 -3.18 -19.63 15.11
CA SER A 72 -2.42 -20.13 13.95
C SER A 72 -2.45 -19.19 12.73
N TYR A 73 -2.81 -17.92 12.92
CA TYR A 73 -3.06 -16.97 11.84
C TYR A 73 -2.52 -15.57 12.13
N GLY A 74 -2.21 -14.86 11.05
CA GLY A 74 -1.83 -13.45 11.07
C GLY A 74 -3.00 -12.56 10.69
N LYS A 75 -3.09 -11.39 11.34
CA LYS A 75 -3.96 -10.30 10.93
C LYS A 75 -3.09 -9.11 10.56
N MET A 76 -3.30 -8.58 9.35
CA MET A 76 -2.52 -7.47 8.83
C MET A 76 -3.40 -6.45 8.12
N THR A 77 -2.80 -5.31 7.77
CA THR A 77 -3.43 -4.28 6.95
C THR A 77 -2.82 -4.30 5.56
N CYS A 78 -3.66 -4.26 4.54
CA CYS A 78 -3.24 -4.16 3.14
C CYS A 78 -3.85 -2.93 2.47
N VAL A 79 -3.18 -2.45 1.43
CA VAL A 79 -3.64 -1.33 0.60
C VAL A 79 -3.70 -1.72 -0.87
N ARG A 80 -4.76 -1.30 -1.56
CA ARG A 80 -4.96 -1.55 -2.99
C ARG A 80 -4.04 -0.66 -3.83
N LEU A 81 -3.37 -1.25 -4.81
CA LEU A 81 -2.48 -0.53 -5.74
C LEU A 81 -3.18 -0.29 -7.08
N ILE A 82 -3.86 0.84 -7.22
CA ILE A 82 -4.67 1.18 -8.42
C ILE A 82 -4.08 2.29 -9.28
N HIS A 83 -3.08 3.02 -8.76
CA HIS A 83 -2.53 4.17 -9.48
C HIS A 83 -1.24 3.79 -10.17
N LEU A 84 -1.19 3.98 -11.49
CA LEU A 84 0.06 3.98 -12.22
C LEU A 84 0.81 5.29 -11.93
N ILE A 85 2.05 5.18 -11.45
CA ILE A 85 2.91 6.30 -11.06
C ILE A 85 4.20 6.23 -11.84
N ASN A 86 4.55 7.34 -12.51
CA ASN A 86 5.67 7.41 -13.43
C ASN A 86 6.86 8.12 -12.77
N PHE A 87 8.00 7.44 -12.75
CA PHE A 87 9.27 7.91 -12.21
C PHE A 87 10.26 8.13 -13.34
N GLY A 88 10.95 9.27 -13.36
CA GLY A 88 12.12 9.44 -14.20
C GLY A 88 13.35 8.97 -13.45
N ILE A 89 13.84 7.75 -13.73
CA ILE A 89 15.05 7.18 -13.11
C ILE A 89 16.08 6.99 -14.23
N ASP A 90 17.28 7.54 -14.07
CA ASP A 90 18.35 7.44 -15.08
C ASP A 90 17.93 7.92 -16.48
N LYS A 91 17.07 8.94 -16.55
CA LYS A 91 16.46 9.48 -17.79
C LYS A 91 15.51 8.49 -18.51
N ILE A 92 15.14 7.40 -17.87
CA ILE A 92 14.15 6.42 -18.35
C ILE A 92 12.87 6.56 -17.53
N LEU A 93 11.73 6.59 -18.21
CA LEU A 93 10.42 6.61 -17.57
C LEU A 93 10.06 5.20 -17.09
N ASN A 94 9.94 5.03 -15.78
CA ASN A 94 9.57 3.77 -15.12
C ASN A 94 8.19 3.92 -14.50
N SER A 95 7.26 3.03 -14.84
CA SER A 95 5.89 3.08 -14.33
C SER A 95 5.70 1.98 -13.28
N ASN A 96 5.22 2.34 -12.10
CA ASN A 96 4.92 1.39 -11.03
C ASN A 96 3.50 1.61 -10.51
N TYR A 97 2.80 0.52 -10.19
CA TYR A 97 1.54 0.62 -9.47
C TYR A 97 1.79 0.99 -8.00
N GLY A 98 1.02 1.95 -7.49
CA GLY A 98 1.12 2.46 -6.14
C GLY A 98 -0.25 2.80 -5.55
N ALA A 99 -0.28 2.96 -4.23
CA ALA A 99 -1.40 3.57 -3.52
C ALA A 99 -1.09 5.04 -3.23
N ILE A 100 -2.10 5.90 -3.31
CA ILE A 100 -1.98 7.33 -3.05
C ILE A 100 -2.93 7.70 -1.91
N GLU A 101 -2.38 8.25 -0.84
CA GLU A 101 -3.14 8.83 0.26
C GLU A 101 -2.93 10.34 0.24
N LEU A 102 -4.01 11.09 0.02
CA LEU A 102 -3.98 12.55 0.12
C LEU A 102 -4.12 12.92 1.61
N GLY A 103 -3.09 13.55 2.17
CA GLY A 103 -3.13 14.03 3.55
C GLY A 103 -4.04 15.26 3.66
N ASN A 104 -5.28 15.08 4.09
CA ASN A 104 -6.09 16.20 4.54
C ASN A 104 -5.68 16.56 5.98
N GLN A 105 -4.83 17.57 6.17
CA GLN A 105 -4.83 18.25 7.47
C GLN A 105 -6.06 19.15 7.51
N GLY A 106 -7.14 18.64 8.13
CA GLY A 106 -8.26 19.50 8.49
C GLY A 106 -7.78 20.51 9.53
N LEU A 107 -7.62 21.78 9.14
CA LEU A 107 -7.71 22.86 10.10
C LEU A 107 -9.11 22.76 10.72
N THR A 108 -9.20 22.35 11.98
CA THR A 108 -10.42 22.43 12.79
C THR A 108 -10.88 23.88 12.80
N GLY A 109 -11.74 24.26 11.84
CA GLY A 109 -12.29 25.61 11.76
C GLY A 109 -12.69 26.14 10.36
N SER A 110 -12.22 25.57 9.26
CA SER A 110 -12.58 26.08 7.92
C SER A 110 -13.31 25.04 7.06
N GLN A 111 -14.48 25.43 6.53
CA GLN A 111 -15.38 24.66 5.66
C GLN A 111 -14.76 24.17 4.33
N TYR A 112 -13.48 24.45 4.10
CA TYR A 112 -12.73 23.99 2.94
C TYR A 112 -11.43 23.36 3.44
N PRO A 113 -11.20 22.05 3.25
CA PRO A 113 -9.92 21.45 3.55
C PRO A 113 -8.89 22.06 2.59
N LEU A 114 -8.05 22.95 3.10
CA LEU A 114 -6.82 23.33 2.41
C LEU A 114 -5.94 22.09 2.39
N GLN A 115 -5.71 21.51 1.21
CA GLN A 115 -4.75 20.43 1.05
C GLN A 115 -3.37 21.00 1.35
N ASP A 116 -2.88 20.82 2.58
CA ASP A 116 -1.44 20.87 2.83
C ASP A 116 -0.84 19.83 1.88
N GLY A 117 -0.06 20.26 0.89
CA GLY A 117 0.21 19.56 -0.39
C GLY A 117 0.98 18.23 -0.31
N LYS A 118 0.77 17.45 0.74
CA LYS A 118 1.40 16.18 1.08
C LYS A 118 0.56 15.04 0.51
N MET A 119 1.07 14.47 -0.58
CA MET A 119 0.57 13.23 -1.14
C MET A 119 1.46 12.07 -0.68
N ILE A 120 0.95 11.20 0.18
CA ILE A 120 1.68 10.00 0.61
C ILE A 120 1.48 8.93 -0.45
N VAL A 121 2.54 8.64 -1.19
CA VAL A 121 2.57 7.53 -2.13
C VAL A 121 3.17 6.32 -1.43
N SER A 122 2.52 5.16 -1.53
CA SER A 122 3.06 3.86 -1.10
C SER A 122 3.37 3.02 -2.35
N LEU A 123 4.63 2.57 -2.45
CA LEU A 123 5.13 1.77 -3.57
C LEU A 123 5.76 0.48 -3.06
N PRO A 124 5.65 -0.61 -3.82
CA PRO A 124 6.40 -1.82 -3.52
C PRO A 124 7.90 -1.62 -3.72
N LEU A 125 8.70 -2.37 -2.97
CA LEU A 125 10.15 -2.38 -3.11
C LEU A 125 10.57 -3.33 -4.25
N ASN A 126 11.23 -2.78 -5.28
CA ASN A 126 11.78 -3.52 -6.40
C ASN A 126 13.07 -2.84 -6.90
N GLU A 127 13.73 -3.42 -7.92
CA GLU A 127 14.99 -2.90 -8.49
C GLU A 127 14.91 -1.46 -9.00
N ASN A 128 13.72 -0.99 -9.38
CA ASN A 128 13.50 0.37 -9.85
C ASN A 128 13.16 1.30 -8.68
N THR A 129 12.23 0.91 -7.80
CA THR A 129 11.79 1.78 -6.70
C THR A 129 12.89 1.99 -5.65
N ILE A 130 13.83 1.04 -5.49
CA ILE A 130 14.99 1.20 -4.60
C ILE A 130 15.94 2.33 -5.04
N LYS A 131 15.96 2.64 -6.35
CA LYS A 131 16.81 3.69 -6.92
C LYS A 131 16.25 5.09 -6.71
N ILE A 132 14.99 5.22 -6.27
CA ILE A 132 14.38 6.51 -5.98
C ILE A 132 15.16 7.18 -4.84
N GLN A 133 15.56 8.43 -5.06
CA GLN A 133 16.30 9.27 -4.12
C GLN A 133 15.47 10.49 -3.69
N THR A 134 15.84 11.06 -2.54
CA THR A 134 15.28 12.34 -2.11
C THR A 134 15.62 13.40 -3.16
N ASN A 135 14.66 14.27 -3.46
CA ASN A 135 14.70 15.29 -4.51
C ASN A 135 14.46 14.79 -5.95
N ASP A 136 14.24 13.49 -6.17
CA ASP A 136 13.79 13.00 -7.47
C ASP A 136 12.46 13.67 -7.86
N ARG A 137 12.21 13.73 -9.17
CA ARG A 137 10.97 14.28 -9.73
C ARG A 137 10.03 13.17 -10.13
N ILE A 138 8.79 13.23 -9.66
CA ILE A 138 7.68 12.41 -10.17
C ILE A 138 6.69 13.26 -10.95
N ILE A 139 6.02 12.67 -11.94
CA ILE A 139 4.95 13.36 -12.67
C ILE A 139 3.64 12.65 -12.36
N LYS A 140 2.72 13.36 -11.71
CA LYS A 140 1.38 12.86 -11.39
C LYS A 140 0.38 14.01 -11.35
N PHE A 141 -0.85 13.76 -11.82
CA PHE A 141 -1.91 14.76 -11.96
C PHE A 141 -1.47 16.02 -12.74
N ASN A 142 -0.72 15.82 -13.83
CA ASN A 142 -0.16 16.89 -14.66
C ASN A 142 0.77 17.87 -13.93
N SER A 143 1.26 17.49 -12.75
CA SER A 143 2.20 18.28 -11.94
C SER A 143 3.48 17.50 -11.67
N ALA A 144 4.60 18.22 -11.57
CA ALA A 144 5.87 17.65 -11.12
C ALA A 144 5.99 17.78 -9.60
N TRP A 145 6.33 16.69 -8.94
CA TRP A 145 6.45 16.65 -7.49
C TRP A 145 7.85 16.20 -7.07
N LYS A 146 8.34 16.76 -5.95
CA LYS A 146 9.68 16.52 -5.43
C LYS A 146 9.69 15.50 -4.29
N VAL A 147 10.39 14.39 -4.46
CA VAL A 147 10.38 13.28 -3.50
C VAL A 147 11.03 13.66 -2.17
N GLU A 148 10.29 13.54 -1.06
CA GLU A 148 10.84 13.44 0.29
C GLU A 148 10.76 11.98 0.77
N LEU A 149 11.89 11.28 0.87
CA LEU A 149 11.89 9.88 1.29
C LEU A 149 11.83 9.76 2.81
N SER A 150 10.78 9.11 3.31
CA SER A 150 10.91 8.32 4.54
C SER A 150 10.95 6.85 4.13
N LYS A 151 12.05 6.16 4.49
CA LYS A 151 12.24 4.71 4.27
C LYS A 151 12.09 3.95 5.59
N PRO A 152 10.88 3.81 6.18
CA PRO A 152 10.67 2.77 7.18
C PRO A 152 10.73 1.43 6.45
N GLN A 153 11.90 0.78 6.54
CA GLN A 153 12.36 -0.56 6.12
C GLN A 153 11.72 -1.32 4.91
N GLN A 154 10.46 -1.11 4.54
CA GLN A 154 9.74 -1.89 3.52
C GLN A 154 8.75 -1.08 2.64
N ASN A 155 8.55 0.23 2.89
CA ASN A 155 7.72 1.09 2.02
C ASN A 155 8.38 2.46 1.81
N ILE A 156 8.28 2.99 0.60
CA ILE A 156 8.63 4.39 0.34
C ILE A 156 7.39 5.21 0.67
N LYS A 157 7.52 6.14 1.61
CA LYS A 157 6.54 7.20 1.83
C LYS A 157 7.12 8.49 1.31
N ILE A 158 6.44 9.07 0.34
CA ILE A 158 6.83 10.35 -0.26
C ILE A 158 5.95 11.45 0.31
N SER A 159 6.55 12.52 0.83
CA SER A 159 5.83 13.76 1.14
C SER A 159 6.19 14.80 0.09
N PHE A 160 5.26 15.69 -0.25
CA PHE A 160 5.49 16.71 -1.27
C PHE A 160 5.09 18.10 -0.77
N HIS A 161 5.72 19.10 -1.37
CA HIS A 161 5.33 20.50 -1.31
C HIS A 161 5.15 21.01 -2.74
N CYS A 162 4.10 21.79 -3.00
CA CYS A 162 3.97 22.51 -4.27
C CYS A 162 5.08 23.57 -4.35
N ILE A 163 5.74 23.67 -5.51
CA ILE A 163 6.67 24.77 -5.84
C ILE A 163 5.86 25.87 -6.53
#